data_AF-A0A838Q0Q0-F1
#
_entry.id   AF-A0A838Q0Q0-F1
#
_cell.length_a   1.000
_cell.length_b   1.000
_cell.length_c   1.000
_cell.angle_alpha   90.00
_cell.angle_beta   90.00
_cell.angle_gamma   90.00
#
_symmetry.space_group_name_H-M   'P 1'
#
loop_
_entity.id
_entity.type
_entity.pdbx_description
1 polymer ?
#
loop_
_entity_poly.entity_id
_entity_poly.type
_entity_poly.pdbx_seq_one_letter_code
_entity_poly.pdbx_strand_id
1 'polypeptide(L)'
;MKPHFRRFDLRLAHNWMVASSQRSGGKSVYPAVLVELRDKNGVIGYGEAAPSLRYRETAQTCVEFLSRVDAGRLSFEDVSGSMRQVESLSRGNFSPKGALNIALLDGAAKRRGQPLSEFLGLSFAEGKHVSSITIGLDSPSMTRQKVREAGSVPHIKAQGQLAA
;
A
#
# COMPACT_ATOMS: atom_id res chain seq x y z
N MET A 1 6.55 21.35 0.36
CA MET A 1 5.47 20.71 1.15
C MET A 1 5.94 20.41 2.56
N LYS A 2 5.03 20.18 3.51
CA LYS A 2 5.34 19.66 4.84
C LYS A 2 4.99 18.15 4.89
N PRO A 3 5.96 17.25 5.11
CA PRO A 3 5.70 15.84 5.24
C PRO A 3 5.32 15.50 6.69
N HIS A 4 4.40 14.57 6.85
CA HIS A 4 4.17 13.86 8.11
C HIS A 4 4.10 12.37 7.79
N PHE A 5 4.72 11.54 8.61
CA PHE A 5 4.61 10.10 8.46
C PHE A 5 4.56 9.42 9.81
N ARG A 6 3.72 8.38 9.90
CA ARG A 6 3.47 7.67 11.14
C ARG A 6 3.45 6.18 10.88
N ARG A 7 4.24 5.44 11.67
CA ARG A 7 4.18 3.99 11.70
C ARG A 7 2.92 3.54 12.45
N PHE A 8 2.30 2.48 11.96
CA PHE A 8 1.22 1.81 12.66
C PHE A 8 1.19 0.32 12.29
N ASP A 9 0.51 -0.46 13.11
CA ASP A 9 0.41 -1.91 12.96
C ASP A 9 -1.04 -2.28 12.65
N LEU A 10 -1.26 -2.92 11.50
CA LEU A 10 -2.55 -3.48 11.10
C LEU A 10 -2.69 -4.87 11.71
N ARG A 11 -3.67 -5.05 12.60
CA ARG A 11 -4.02 -6.37 13.14
C ARG A 11 -4.86 -7.12 12.11
N LEU A 12 -4.39 -8.27 11.66
CA LEU A 12 -5.09 -9.05 10.66
C LEU A 12 -6.18 -9.88 11.33
N ALA A 13 -7.36 -9.94 10.72
CA ALA A 13 -8.48 -10.76 11.21
C ALA A 13 -8.10 -12.25 11.31
N HIS A 14 -7.24 -12.70 10.40
CA HIS A 14 -6.67 -14.04 10.38
C HIS A 14 -5.17 -13.99 10.19
N ASN A 15 -4.46 -15.00 10.69
CA ASN A 15 -3.08 -15.21 10.34
C ASN A 15 -2.94 -15.33 8.80
N TRP A 16 -2.04 -14.54 8.24
CA TRP A 16 -1.75 -14.50 6.82
C TRP A 16 -0.46 -15.25 6.51
N MET A 17 -0.60 -16.36 5.78
CA MET A 17 0.54 -17.18 5.37
C MET A 17 0.52 -17.41 3.87
N VAL A 18 1.70 -17.35 3.27
CA VAL A 18 1.97 -17.73 1.89
C VAL A 18 3.18 -18.67 1.88
N ALA A 19 3.45 -19.34 0.76
CA ALA A 19 4.53 -20.33 0.69
C ALA A 19 5.89 -19.78 1.20
N SER A 20 6.20 -18.52 0.89
CA SER A 20 7.46 -17.88 1.33
C SER A 20 7.51 -17.52 2.82
N SER A 21 6.37 -17.47 3.53
CA SER A 21 6.30 -17.17 4.97
C SER A 21 5.92 -18.36 5.84
N GLN A 22 5.83 -19.56 5.26
CA GLN A 22 5.44 -20.77 6.00
C GLN A 22 6.44 -21.10 7.11
N ARG A 23 7.75 -20.97 6.83
CA ARG A 23 8.80 -21.22 7.82
C ARG A 23 8.74 -20.25 9.01
N SER A 24 8.21 -19.05 8.81
CA SER A 24 8.05 -18.05 9.87
C SER A 24 6.65 -18.07 10.51
N GLY A 25 5.79 -19.02 10.14
CA GLY A 25 4.44 -19.14 10.70
C GLY A 25 3.43 -18.09 10.20
N GLY A 26 3.71 -17.37 9.12
CA GLY A 26 2.83 -16.32 8.62
C GLY A 26 2.97 -14.97 9.35
N LYS A 27 1.90 -14.17 9.34
CA LYS A 27 1.80 -12.84 9.96
C LYS A 27 0.40 -12.64 10.54
N SER A 28 0.31 -12.25 11.81
CA SER A 28 -0.94 -11.77 12.44
C SER A 28 -1.02 -10.24 12.52
N VAL A 29 0.10 -9.56 12.28
CA VAL A 29 0.23 -8.11 12.25
C VAL A 29 1.01 -7.70 11.01
N TYR A 30 0.60 -6.62 10.36
CA TYR A 30 1.31 -6.02 9.24
C TYR A 30 1.74 -4.59 9.59
N PRO A 31 3.05 -4.32 9.76
CA PRO A 31 3.54 -2.97 10.02
C PRO A 31 3.51 -2.13 8.74
N ALA A 32 2.92 -0.95 8.81
CA ALA A 32 2.79 -0.01 7.71
C ALA A 32 3.23 1.41 8.12
N VAL A 33 3.41 2.29 7.13
CA VAL A 33 3.71 3.70 7.35
C VAL A 33 2.73 4.55 6.55
N LEU A 34 1.95 5.38 7.25
CA LEU A 34 1.11 6.39 6.63
C LEU A 34 1.99 7.59 6.25
N VAL A 35 1.82 8.12 5.06
CA VAL A 35 2.49 9.31 4.54
C VAL A 35 1.44 10.37 4.25
N GLU A 36 1.66 11.56 4.75
CA GLU A 36 0.88 12.76 4.51
C GLU A 36 1.78 13.84 3.91
N LEU A 37 1.37 14.41 2.79
CA LEU A 37 1.99 15.58 2.19
C LEU A 37 1.01 16.74 2.28
N ARG A 38 1.41 17.82 2.96
CA ARG A 38 0.61 19.04 3.06
C ARG A 38 1.23 20.16 2.24
N ASP A 39 0.45 20.77 1.35
CA ASP A 39 0.87 21.98 0.64
C ASP A 39 0.60 23.25 1.44
N LYS A 40 1.05 24.40 0.92
CA LYS A 40 0.87 25.71 1.56
C LYS A 40 -0.59 26.19 1.58
N ASN A 41 -1.44 25.61 0.74
CA ASN A 41 -2.86 25.95 0.63
C ASN A 41 -3.74 25.06 1.53
N GLY A 42 -3.12 24.16 2.30
CA GLY A 42 -3.80 23.28 3.25
C GLY A 42 -4.26 21.94 2.67
N VAL A 43 -4.04 21.67 1.38
CA VAL A 43 -4.40 20.38 0.77
C VAL A 43 -3.49 19.29 1.30
N ILE A 44 -4.09 18.14 1.66
CA ILE A 44 -3.40 16.98 2.18
C ILE A 44 -3.59 15.81 1.21
N GLY A 45 -2.48 15.29 0.71
CA GLY A 45 -2.40 14.02 0.00
C GLY A 45 -1.94 12.90 0.93
N TYR A 46 -2.58 11.73 0.84
CA TYR A 46 -2.30 10.55 1.66
C TYR A 46 -1.75 9.41 0.82
N GLY A 47 -0.81 8.66 1.38
CA GLY A 47 -0.34 7.40 0.83
C GLY A 47 0.12 6.45 1.92
N GLU A 48 0.26 5.17 1.59
CA GLU A 48 0.65 4.13 2.55
C GLU A 48 1.82 3.30 2.01
N ALA A 49 2.81 3.08 2.85
CA ALA A 49 3.89 2.13 2.60
C ALA A 49 3.56 0.81 3.33
N ALA A 50 3.35 -0.25 2.55
CA ALA A 50 3.26 -1.63 3.01
C ALA A 50 4.56 -2.41 2.66
N PRO A 51 5.59 -2.42 3.54
CA PRO A 51 6.90 -2.98 3.24
C PRO A 51 6.95 -4.51 3.23
N SER A 52 7.78 -5.06 2.34
CA SER A 52 7.97 -6.51 2.21
C SER A 52 9.43 -6.92 2.38
N LEU A 53 9.65 -7.96 3.20
CA LEU A 53 10.96 -8.59 3.35
C LEU A 53 11.51 -9.15 2.03
N ARG A 54 10.63 -9.48 1.06
CA ARG A 54 11.04 -9.89 -0.29
C ARG A 54 11.92 -8.82 -0.95
N TYR A 55 11.63 -7.55 -0.70
CA TYR A 55 12.39 -6.41 -1.22
C TYR A 55 13.37 -5.86 -0.18
N ARG A 56 13.62 -6.61 0.91
CA ARG A 56 14.45 -6.19 2.05
C ARG A 56 13.97 -4.89 2.70
N GLU A 57 12.65 -4.67 2.68
CA GLU A 57 12.02 -3.49 3.26
C GLU A 57 11.28 -3.84 4.55
N THR A 58 11.39 -2.93 5.52
CA THR A 58 10.66 -2.90 6.79
C THR A 58 10.08 -1.50 7.02
N ALA A 59 9.13 -1.36 7.95
CA ALA A 59 8.59 -0.05 8.31
C ALA A 59 9.69 0.94 8.76
N GLN A 60 10.73 0.43 9.43
CA GLN A 60 11.89 1.21 9.83
C GLN A 60 12.66 1.75 8.62
N THR A 61 12.99 0.88 7.65
CA THR A 61 13.69 1.32 6.42
C THR A 61 12.83 2.27 5.57
N CYS A 62 11.50 2.18 5.66
CA CYS A 62 10.60 3.14 5.02
C CYS A 62 10.73 4.52 5.66
N VAL A 63 10.68 4.60 6.99
CA VAL A 63 10.86 5.86 7.74
C VAL A 63 12.23 6.49 7.46
N GLU A 64 13.28 5.69 7.43
CA GLU A 64 14.64 6.14 7.10
C GLU A 64 14.75 6.69 5.67
N PHE A 65 14.05 6.08 4.71
CA PHE A 65 13.95 6.64 3.36
C PHE A 65 13.16 7.95 3.34
N LEU A 66 11.96 7.98 3.93
CA LEU A 66 11.10 9.17 3.96
C LEU A 66 11.78 10.36 4.64
N SER A 67 12.60 10.12 5.65
CA SER A 67 13.37 11.17 6.36
C SER A 67 14.45 11.84 5.50
N ARG A 68 14.87 11.21 4.40
CA ARG A 68 15.85 11.77 3.44
C ARG A 68 15.20 12.56 2.31
N VAL A 69 13.87 12.52 2.20
CA VAL A 69 13.14 13.17 1.10
C VAL A 69 13.00 14.65 1.41
N ASP A 70 13.52 15.48 0.50
CA ASP A 70 13.29 16.92 0.53
C ASP A 70 11.86 17.22 0.04
N ALA A 71 10.92 17.21 0.98
CA ALA A 71 9.52 17.53 0.72
C ALA A 71 9.32 18.98 0.23
N GLY A 72 10.30 19.87 0.41
CA GLY A 72 10.29 21.22 -0.14
C GLY A 72 10.23 21.25 -1.66
N ARG A 73 10.80 20.23 -2.31
CA ARG A 73 10.88 20.11 -3.77
C ARG A 73 9.73 19.30 -4.39
N LEU A 74 8.83 18.76 -3.57
CA LEU A 74 7.65 18.04 -4.03
C LEU A 74 6.50 19.01 -4.34
N SER A 75 5.73 18.71 -5.38
CA SER A 75 4.61 19.52 -5.87
C SER A 75 3.45 18.65 -6.34
N PHE A 76 2.22 19.04 -5.98
CA PHE A 76 0.99 18.46 -6.52
C PHE A 76 0.72 18.90 -7.96
N GLU A 77 1.34 20.01 -8.41
CA GLU A 77 1.26 20.46 -9.81
C GLU A 77 2.19 19.67 -10.73
N ASP A 78 3.31 19.14 -10.19
CA ASP A 78 4.31 18.38 -10.93
C ASP A 78 4.64 17.06 -10.22
N VAL A 79 3.67 16.13 -10.27
CA VAL A 79 3.82 14.78 -9.70
C VAL A 79 5.01 14.06 -10.34
N SER A 80 5.15 14.14 -11.67
CA SER A 80 6.22 13.45 -12.41
C SER A 80 7.60 13.98 -12.05
N GLY A 81 7.79 15.30 -11.93
CA GLY A 81 9.05 15.90 -11.50
C GLY A 81 9.37 15.60 -10.04
N SER A 82 8.36 15.60 -9.18
CA SER A 82 8.49 15.17 -7.79
C SER A 82 8.98 13.72 -7.71
N MET A 83 8.40 12.82 -8.50
CA MET A 83 8.79 11.42 -8.53
C MET A 83 10.19 11.18 -9.09
N ARG A 84 10.63 11.89 -10.13
CA ARG A 84 12.01 11.79 -10.63
C ARG A 84 13.05 12.09 -9.54
N GLN A 85 12.76 13.04 -8.66
CA GLN A 85 13.63 13.37 -7.53
C GLN A 85 13.60 12.29 -6.44
N VAL A 86 12.42 11.77 -6.11
CA VAL A 86 12.26 10.70 -5.14
C VAL A 86 12.95 9.41 -5.61
N GLU A 87 12.84 9.10 -6.89
CA GLU A 87 13.42 7.90 -7.51
C GLU A 87 14.95 7.94 -7.56
N SER A 88 15.56 9.12 -7.66
CA SER A 88 17.02 9.27 -7.71
C SER A 88 17.72 8.98 -6.37
N LEU A 89 16.98 8.98 -5.26
CA LEU A 89 17.55 8.81 -3.91
C LEU A 89 18.04 7.39 -3.60
N SER A 90 17.50 6.36 -4.26
CA SER A 90 17.95 4.96 -4.09
C SER A 90 17.44 4.07 -5.23
N ARG A 91 18.04 2.89 -5.44
CA ARG A 91 17.49 1.90 -6.39
C ARG A 91 16.30 1.10 -5.81
N GLY A 92 16.26 0.89 -4.49
CA GLY A 92 15.20 0.18 -3.77
C GLY A 92 14.16 1.12 -3.17
N ASN A 93 13.65 0.78 -1.98
CA ASN A 93 12.65 1.56 -1.25
C ASN A 93 11.35 1.74 -2.06
N PHE A 94 10.90 0.68 -2.71
CA PHE A 94 9.70 0.65 -3.55
C PHE A 94 8.45 1.03 -2.74
N SER A 95 8.30 0.49 -1.53
CA SER A 95 7.13 0.75 -0.71
C SER A 95 6.97 2.23 -0.31
N PRO A 96 7.98 2.92 0.28
CA PRO A 96 7.83 4.33 0.61
C PRO A 96 7.80 5.25 -0.62
N LYS A 97 8.42 4.85 -1.75
CA LYS A 97 8.26 5.58 -3.02
C LYS A 97 6.83 5.47 -3.55
N GLY A 98 6.23 4.29 -3.47
CA GLY A 98 4.82 4.08 -3.80
C GLY A 98 3.91 4.93 -2.92
N ALA A 99 4.18 5.00 -1.61
CA ALA A 99 3.44 5.85 -0.69
C ALA A 99 3.51 7.33 -1.07
N LEU A 100 4.70 7.84 -1.43
CA LEU A 100 4.86 9.22 -1.90
C LEU A 100 4.14 9.46 -3.22
N ASN A 101 4.21 8.52 -4.17
CA ASN A 101 3.50 8.62 -5.44
C ASN A 101 1.99 8.75 -5.24
N ILE A 102 1.40 7.87 -4.43
CA ILE A 102 -0.03 7.91 -4.11
C ILE A 102 -0.40 9.20 -3.38
N ALA A 103 0.40 9.65 -2.40
CA ALA A 103 0.16 10.92 -1.71
C ALA A 103 0.20 12.13 -2.67
N LEU A 104 1.13 12.14 -3.62
CA LEU A 104 1.21 13.20 -4.63
C LEU A 104 0.01 13.20 -5.57
N LEU A 105 -0.40 12.01 -6.04
CA LEU A 105 -1.56 11.84 -6.91
C LEU A 105 -2.88 12.20 -6.21
N ASP A 106 -3.07 11.76 -4.97
CA ASP A 106 -4.24 12.08 -4.14
C ASP A 106 -4.33 13.60 -3.93
N GLY A 107 -3.23 14.26 -3.55
CA GLY A 107 -3.20 15.72 -3.41
C GLY A 107 -3.47 16.46 -4.72
N ALA A 108 -2.91 15.98 -5.85
CA ALA A 108 -3.16 16.56 -7.17
C ALA A 108 -4.62 16.43 -7.61
N ALA A 109 -5.24 15.27 -7.40
CA ALA A 109 -6.65 15.03 -7.71
C ALA A 109 -7.57 15.90 -6.83
N LYS A 110 -7.30 15.99 -5.52
CA LYS A 110 -8.03 16.86 -4.58
C LYS A 110 -7.98 18.33 -4.98
N ARG A 111 -6.82 18.80 -5.45
CA ARG A 111 -6.69 20.19 -5.96
C ARG A 111 -7.56 20.47 -7.17
N ARG A 112 -7.89 19.44 -7.97
CA ARG A 112 -8.81 19.55 -9.10
C ARG A 112 -10.26 19.25 -8.73
N GLY A 113 -10.54 18.93 -7.47
CA GLY A 113 -11.87 18.53 -7.02
C GLY A 113 -12.36 17.22 -7.65
N GLN A 114 -11.44 16.33 -8.03
CA GLN A 114 -11.75 15.09 -8.74
C GLN A 114 -11.43 13.85 -7.89
N PRO A 115 -12.23 12.78 -8.02
CA PRO A 115 -11.79 11.44 -7.64
C PRO A 115 -10.50 11.06 -8.38
N LEU A 116 -9.60 10.33 -7.73
CA LEU A 116 -8.32 9.95 -8.34
C LEU A 116 -8.50 9.13 -9.62
N SER A 117 -9.52 8.28 -9.71
CA SER A 117 -9.83 7.52 -10.93
C SER A 117 -10.06 8.45 -12.13
N GLU A 118 -10.89 9.48 -11.97
CA GLU A 118 -11.18 10.45 -13.02
C GLU A 118 -9.96 11.31 -13.36
N PHE A 119 -9.18 11.70 -12.34
CA PHE A 119 -7.92 12.43 -12.53
C PHE A 119 -6.94 11.65 -13.40
N LEU A 120 -6.92 10.32 -13.28
CA LEU A 120 -6.10 9.40 -14.08
C LEU A 120 -6.75 9.04 -15.44
N GLY A 121 -7.93 9.58 -15.76
CA GLY A 121 -8.68 9.23 -16.97
C GLY A 121 -9.26 7.81 -16.95
N LEU A 122 -9.38 7.21 -15.76
CA LEU A 122 -9.93 5.87 -15.56
C LEU A 122 -11.42 5.99 -15.20
N SER A 123 -12.24 5.11 -15.79
CA SER A 123 -13.63 4.97 -15.39
C SER A 123 -13.72 4.06 -14.16
N PHE A 124 -14.47 4.51 -13.16
CA PHE A 124 -14.90 3.69 -12.03
C PHE A 124 -16.41 3.78 -11.93
N ALA A 125 -17.06 2.65 -11.68
CA ALA A 125 -18.48 2.62 -11.40
C ALA A 125 -18.77 1.62 -10.30
N GLU A 126 -19.48 2.08 -9.27
CA GLU A 126 -19.89 1.27 -8.14
C GLU A 126 -20.63 0.01 -8.62
N GLY A 127 -20.32 -1.14 -8.00
CA GLY A 127 -20.93 -2.42 -8.33
C GLY A 127 -20.51 -3.06 -9.68
N LYS A 128 -19.70 -2.41 -10.53
CA LYS A 128 -19.24 -3.00 -11.80
C LYS A 128 -17.98 -3.85 -11.69
N HIS A 129 -17.18 -3.63 -10.65
CA HIS A 129 -15.90 -4.31 -10.49
C HIS A 129 -16.06 -5.53 -9.59
N VAL A 130 -15.65 -6.69 -10.09
CA VAL A 130 -15.75 -7.95 -9.36
C VAL A 130 -14.57 -8.08 -8.39
N SER A 131 -14.87 -8.18 -7.11
CA SER A 131 -13.86 -8.43 -6.07
C SER A 131 -13.56 -9.93 -5.96
N SER A 132 -12.31 -10.23 -5.61
CA SER A 132 -11.89 -11.57 -5.20
C SER A 132 -11.29 -11.52 -3.81
N ILE A 133 -11.47 -12.59 -3.04
CA ILE A 133 -10.85 -12.75 -1.73
C ILE A 133 -9.73 -13.79 -1.82
N THR A 134 -8.59 -13.46 -1.22
CA THR A 134 -7.47 -14.40 -1.17
C THR A 134 -7.44 -15.12 0.17
N ILE A 135 -7.43 -16.45 0.13
CA ILE A 135 -7.33 -17.31 1.31
C ILE A 135 -5.87 -17.74 1.45
N GLY A 136 -5.22 -17.28 2.51
CA GLY A 136 -3.85 -17.67 2.86
C GLY A 136 -3.74 -19.15 3.24
N LEU A 137 -2.52 -19.68 3.18
CA LEU A 137 -2.22 -21.05 3.63
C LEU A 137 -2.60 -21.20 5.10
N ASP A 138 -3.30 -22.28 5.42
CA ASP A 138 -3.68 -22.62 6.78
C ASP A 138 -4.07 -24.11 6.87
N SER A 139 -4.37 -24.56 8.07
CA SER A 139 -5.05 -25.84 8.29
C SER A 139 -6.34 -25.95 7.46
N PRO A 140 -6.76 -27.16 7.06
CA PRO A 140 -8.00 -27.34 6.31
C PRO A 140 -9.25 -26.80 7.03
N SER A 141 -9.31 -26.89 8.36
CA SER A 141 -10.42 -26.36 9.17
C SER A 141 -10.50 -24.84 9.10
N MET A 142 -9.37 -24.15 9.31
CA MET A 142 -9.31 -22.69 9.21
C MET A 142 -9.55 -22.20 7.78
N THR A 143 -9.02 -22.90 6.77
CA THR A 143 -9.31 -22.58 5.36
C THR A 143 -10.80 -22.63 5.08
N ARG A 144 -11.50 -23.70 5.50
CA ARG A 144 -12.96 -23.81 5.37
C ARG A 144 -13.69 -22.69 6.11
N GLN A 145 -13.20 -22.30 7.29
CA GLN A 145 -13.77 -21.17 8.03
C GLN A 145 -13.63 -19.85 7.26
N LYS A 146 -12.42 -19.50 6.80
CA LYS A 146 -12.18 -18.26 6.04
C LYS A 146 -13.01 -18.21 4.74
N VAL A 147 -13.22 -19.35 4.09
CA VAL A 147 -14.11 -19.45 2.92
C VAL A 147 -15.58 -19.19 3.28
N ARG A 148 -16.07 -19.69 4.42
CA ARG A 148 -17.43 -19.37 4.87
C ARG A 148 -17.59 -17.89 5.21
N GLU A 149 -16.59 -17.31 5.87
CA GLU A 149 -16.57 -15.88 6.22
C GLU A 149 -16.47 -14.96 5.00
N ALA A 150 -15.90 -15.44 3.89
CA ALA A 150 -15.88 -14.73 2.61
C ALA A 150 -17.29 -14.49 2.03
N GLY A 151 -18.31 -15.19 2.53
CA GLY A 151 -19.69 -14.98 2.14
C GLY A 151 -19.92 -15.19 0.64
N SER A 152 -20.64 -14.24 0.01
CA SER A 152 -21.05 -14.31 -1.39
C SER A 152 -20.04 -13.72 -2.38
N VAL A 153 -18.76 -13.59 -2.01
CA VAL A 153 -17.73 -13.11 -2.94
C VAL A 153 -17.61 -14.11 -4.11
N PRO A 154 -17.73 -13.66 -5.36
CA PRO A 154 -17.85 -14.56 -6.52
C PRO A 154 -16.55 -15.30 -6.88
N HIS A 155 -15.40 -14.77 -6.46
CA HIS A 155 -14.09 -15.33 -6.79
C HIS A 155 -13.21 -15.50 -5.55
N ILE A 156 -12.66 -16.71 -5.40
CA ILE A 156 -11.72 -17.04 -4.33
C ILE A 156 -10.38 -17.42 -4.95
N LYS A 157 -9.31 -16.80 -4.47
CA LYS A 157 -7.93 -17.20 -4.76
C LYS A 157 -7.35 -17.93 -3.56
N ALA A 158 -7.09 -19.23 -3.67
CA ALA A 158 -6.40 -19.99 -2.64
C ALA A 158 -4.88 -19.93 -2.82
N GLN A 159 -4.14 -19.66 -1.74
CA GLN A 159 -2.70 -19.83 -1.73
C GLN A 159 -2.37 -21.32 -1.63
N GLY A 160 -1.39 -21.77 -2.42
CA GLY A 160 -0.93 -23.15 -2.45
C GLY A 160 0.58 -23.24 -2.35
N GLN A 161 1.07 -24.45 -2.13
CA GLN A 161 2.46 -24.83 -2.33
C GLN A 161 2.47 -26.00 -3.31
N LEU A 162 3.41 -26.01 -4.26
CA LEU A 162 3.66 -27.20 -5.05
C LEU A 162 4.23 -28.27 -4.10
N ALA A 163 3.68 -29.48 -4.16
CA ALA A 163 4.33 -30.62 -3.55
C ALA A 163 5.69 -30.80 -4.24
N ALA A 164 6.76 -30.81 -3.45
CA ALA A 164 8.10 -31.13 -3.92
C ALA A 164 8.23 -32.63 -4.19
#